data_AF-A0A8J2TYR9-F1
#
_entry.id   AF-A0A8J2TYR9-F1
#
_cell.length_a   1.000
_cell.length_b   1.000
_cell.length_c   1.000
_cell.angle_alpha   90.00
_cell.angle_beta   90.00
_cell.angle_gamma   90.00
#
_symmetry.space_group_name_H-M   'P 1'
#
loop_
_entity.id
_entity.type
_entity.pdbx_description
1 polymer ?
#
loop_
_entity_poly.entity_id
_entity_poly.type
_entity_poly.pdbx_seq_one_letter_code
_entity_poly.pdbx_strand_id
1 'polypeptide(L)'
;MDRFAEAIGSMKFFLVVIFFIAQFSAYFSWTNIGLWISVNGADFLLSIDATGFGVLFGVIVVSALLTLLITSGSGLWAILAPIFVPMLMQVGFHPAAIQMAYRIGDGSTSMITPLMPYMIVILGFMREWDKDKKLGHLISNTLPYAIAVFVTQTLVFLGFYYLDIPLGPGIGFHLE
;
A
#
# COMPACT_ATOMS: atom_id res chain seq x y z
N MET A 1 -4.75 -35.03 0.59
CA MET A 1 -5.65 -34.14 -0.18
C MET A 1 -6.51 -33.28 0.74
N ASP A 2 -7.02 -33.81 1.85
CA ASP A 2 -7.94 -33.10 2.76
C ASP A 2 -7.39 -31.78 3.34
N ARG A 3 -6.14 -31.75 3.80
CA ARG A 3 -5.51 -30.50 4.29
C ARG A 3 -5.37 -29.42 3.21
N PHE A 4 -5.22 -29.83 1.95
CA PHE A 4 -5.15 -28.89 0.82
C PHE A 4 -6.54 -28.34 0.48
N ALA A 5 -7.56 -29.19 0.54
CA ALA A 5 -8.96 -28.78 0.38
C ALA A 5 -9.42 -27.86 1.53
N GLU A 6 -9.02 -28.13 2.77
CA GLU A 6 -9.24 -27.23 3.92
C GLU A 6 -8.54 -25.88 3.73
N ALA A 7 -7.27 -25.89 3.29
CA ALA A 7 -6.54 -24.66 3.01
C ALA A 7 -7.23 -23.82 1.93
N ILE A 8 -7.64 -24.42 0.80
CA ILE A 8 -8.44 -23.72 -0.23
C ILE A 8 -9.78 -23.24 0.34
N GLY A 9 -10.43 -24.07 1.16
CA GLY A 9 -11.68 -23.72 1.84
C GLY A 9 -11.56 -22.49 2.73
N SER A 10 -10.41 -22.29 3.38
CA SER A 10 -10.12 -21.09 4.17
C SER A 10 -9.96 -19.82 3.33
N MET A 11 -9.61 -19.94 2.04
CA MET A 11 -9.45 -18.83 1.10
C MET A 11 -10.74 -18.45 0.36
N LYS A 12 -11.89 -19.09 0.65
CA LYS A 12 -13.16 -18.87 -0.06
C LYS A 12 -13.55 -17.38 -0.17
N PHE A 13 -13.37 -16.61 0.91
CA PHE A 13 -13.70 -15.17 0.91
C PHE A 13 -12.72 -14.38 0.04
N PHE A 14 -11.43 -14.71 0.10
CA PHE A 14 -10.40 -14.10 -0.73
C PHE A 14 -10.64 -14.36 -2.22
N LEU A 15 -11.07 -15.58 -2.60
CA LEU A 15 -11.42 -15.90 -3.99
C LEU A 15 -12.58 -15.06 -4.53
N VAL A 16 -13.63 -14.85 -3.72
CA VAL A 16 -14.76 -13.98 -4.11
C VAL A 16 -14.30 -12.54 -4.28
N VAL A 17 -13.48 -12.01 -3.37
CA VAL A 17 -12.94 -10.65 -3.47
C VAL A 17 -12.04 -10.50 -4.71
N ILE A 18 -11.13 -11.44 -4.96
CA ILE A 18 -10.28 -11.43 -6.16
C ILE A 18 -11.13 -11.46 -7.42
N PHE A 19 -12.22 -12.24 -7.46
CA PHE A 19 -13.10 -12.29 -8.63
C PHE A 19 -13.62 -10.89 -8.97
N PHE A 20 -14.18 -10.17 -8.00
CA PHE A 20 -14.68 -8.80 -8.22
C PHE A 20 -13.56 -7.81 -8.55
N ILE A 21 -12.40 -7.91 -7.90
CA ILE A 21 -11.23 -7.07 -8.21
C ILE A 21 -10.77 -7.30 -9.65
N ALA A 22 -10.70 -8.56 -10.09
CA ALA A 22 -10.32 -8.92 -11.45
C ALA A 22 -11.33 -8.37 -12.47
N GLN A 23 -12.64 -8.47 -12.20
CA GLN A 23 -13.66 -7.86 -13.04
C GLN A 23 -13.55 -6.33 -13.08
N PHE A 24 -13.39 -5.69 -11.92
CA PHE A 24 -13.16 -4.24 -11.84
C PHE A 24 -11.94 -3.83 -12.65
N SER A 25 -10.79 -4.49 -12.47
CA SER A 25 -9.56 -4.20 -13.22
C SER A 25 -9.77 -4.40 -14.72
N ALA A 26 -10.50 -5.44 -15.14
CA ALA A 26 -10.80 -5.68 -16.54
C ALA A 26 -11.70 -4.59 -17.14
N TYR A 27 -12.79 -4.21 -16.47
CA TYR A 27 -13.65 -3.11 -16.94
C TYR A 27 -12.95 -1.75 -16.89
N PHE A 28 -12.14 -1.50 -15.87
CA PHE A 28 -11.37 -0.27 -15.72
C PHE A 28 -10.31 -0.11 -16.81
N SER A 29 -9.68 -1.21 -17.22
CA SER A 29 -8.80 -1.26 -18.40
C SER A 29 -9.57 -1.13 -19.70
N TRP A 30 -10.68 -1.86 -19.87
CA TRP A 30 -11.48 -1.85 -21.10
C TRP A 30 -12.11 -0.49 -21.41
N THR A 31 -12.54 0.24 -20.38
CA THR A 31 -13.09 1.60 -20.51
C THR A 31 -12.04 2.67 -20.78
N ASN A 32 -10.75 2.32 -20.71
CA ASN A 32 -9.61 3.25 -20.79
C ASN A 32 -9.61 4.34 -19.70
N ILE A 33 -10.45 4.26 -18.66
CA ILE A 33 -10.46 5.25 -17.57
C ILE A 33 -9.13 5.20 -16.81
N GLY A 34 -8.61 3.99 -16.55
CA GLY A 34 -7.30 3.85 -15.90
C GLY A 34 -6.16 4.47 -16.69
N LEU A 35 -6.16 4.24 -18.01
CA LEU A 35 -5.20 4.84 -18.92
C LEU A 35 -5.35 6.38 -18.92
N TRP A 36 -6.58 6.88 -19.00
CA TRP A 36 -6.85 8.32 -18.98
C TRP A 36 -6.37 8.98 -17.68
N ILE A 37 -6.67 8.40 -16.51
CA ILE A 37 -6.18 8.92 -15.22
C ILE A 37 -4.65 8.85 -15.15
N SER A 38 -4.06 7.74 -15.61
CA SER A 38 -2.61 7.53 -15.64
C SER A 38 -1.89 8.60 -16.47
N VAL A 39 -2.37 8.85 -17.70
CA VAL A 39 -1.77 9.85 -18.61
C VAL A 39 -1.93 11.26 -18.05
N ASN A 40 -3.15 11.66 -17.67
CA ASN A 40 -3.37 13.01 -17.13
C ASN A 40 -2.62 13.24 -15.81
N GLY A 41 -2.48 12.21 -14.96
CA GLY A 41 -1.69 12.30 -13.74
C GLY A 41 -0.19 12.40 -14.03
N ALA A 42 0.32 11.68 -15.04
CA ALA A 42 1.70 11.83 -15.48
C ALA A 42 1.95 13.22 -16.07
N ASP A 43 1.06 13.73 -16.93
CA ASP A 43 1.13 15.08 -17.50
C ASP A 43 1.12 16.14 -16.40
N PHE A 44 0.29 15.97 -15.37
CA PHE A 44 0.29 16.87 -14.21
C PHE A 44 1.63 16.85 -13.48
N LEU A 45 2.18 15.67 -13.17
CA LEU A 45 3.47 15.54 -12.49
C LEU A 45 4.61 16.15 -13.33
N LEU A 46 4.62 15.90 -14.63
CA LEU A 46 5.58 16.50 -15.55
C LEU A 46 5.43 18.01 -15.65
N SER A 47 4.20 18.55 -15.63
CA SER A 47 3.94 19.99 -15.73
C SER A 47 4.47 20.81 -14.56
N ILE A 48 4.67 20.16 -13.40
CA ILE A 48 5.25 20.78 -12.20
C ILE A 48 6.72 20.39 -11.98
N ASP A 49 7.35 19.77 -12.99
CA ASP A 49 8.71 19.21 -12.91
C ASP A 49 8.90 18.27 -11.69
N ALA A 50 7.84 17.54 -11.31
CA ALA A 50 7.90 16.60 -10.20
C ALA A 50 8.78 15.41 -10.58
N THR A 51 10.03 15.51 -10.15
CA THR A 51 11.07 14.53 -10.40
C THR A 51 11.64 13.99 -9.08
N GLY A 52 12.28 12.83 -9.17
CA GLY A 52 13.01 12.21 -8.07
C GLY A 52 12.15 11.75 -6.90
N PHE A 53 12.78 11.58 -5.73
CA PHE A 53 12.18 10.92 -4.57
C PHE A 53 10.88 11.56 -4.08
N GLY A 54 10.65 12.86 -4.32
CA GLY A 54 9.43 13.56 -3.90
C GLY A 54 8.16 12.89 -4.43
N VAL A 55 8.21 12.36 -5.66
CA VAL A 55 7.09 11.63 -6.26
C VAL A 55 6.82 10.31 -5.53
N LEU A 56 7.88 9.54 -5.25
CA LEU A 56 7.79 8.29 -4.50
C LEU A 56 7.30 8.53 -3.06
N PHE A 57 7.75 9.62 -2.43
CA PHE A 57 7.25 10.03 -1.11
C PHE A 57 5.76 10.37 -1.16
N GLY A 58 5.27 11.01 -2.23
CA GLY A 58 3.85 11.21 -2.46
C GLY A 58 3.06 9.89 -2.48
N VAL A 59 3.58 8.86 -3.15
CA VAL A 59 2.98 7.51 -3.16
C VAL A 59 2.94 6.90 -1.75
N ILE A 60 4.02 7.04 -0.97
CA ILE A 60 4.09 6.57 0.42
C ILE A 60 2.98 7.22 1.26
N VAL A 61 2.84 8.55 1.18
CA VAL A 61 1.83 9.30 1.94
C VAL A 61 0.41 8.92 1.53
N VAL A 62 0.12 8.89 0.22
CA VAL A 62 -1.21 8.53 -0.27
C VAL A 62 -1.57 7.11 0.15
N SER A 63 -0.64 6.16 0.03
CA SER A 63 -0.86 4.77 0.45
C SER A 63 -1.12 4.68 1.95
N ALA A 64 -0.32 5.37 2.77
CA ALA A 64 -0.50 5.43 4.21
C ALA A 64 -1.88 5.97 4.62
N LEU A 65 -2.39 7.00 3.92
CA LEU A 65 -3.73 7.54 4.17
C LEU A 65 -4.84 6.58 3.74
N LEU A 66 -4.71 5.96 2.56
CA LEU A 66 -5.72 5.05 2.04
C LEU A 66 -5.82 3.76 2.87
N THR A 67 -4.72 3.27 3.44
CA THR A 67 -4.73 2.08 4.31
C THR A 67 -5.54 2.29 5.60
N LEU A 68 -5.74 3.53 6.06
CA LEU A 68 -6.66 3.82 7.17
C LEU A 68 -8.13 3.52 6.80
N LEU A 69 -8.47 3.52 5.51
CA LEU A 69 -9.81 3.26 5.00
C LEU A 69 -9.95 1.84 4.42
N ILE A 70 -8.91 1.35 3.76
CA ILE A 70 -8.88 0.05 3.08
C ILE A 70 -7.77 -0.79 3.69
N THR A 71 -8.14 -1.63 4.65
CA THR A 71 -7.17 -2.42 5.44
C THR A 71 -6.52 -3.57 4.67
N SER A 72 -7.11 -4.00 3.55
CA SER A 72 -6.54 -5.09 2.75
C SER A 72 -5.41 -4.54 1.88
N GLY A 73 -4.15 -4.75 2.27
CA GLY A 73 -3.01 -4.31 1.45
C GLY A 73 -3.07 -4.90 0.02
N SER A 74 -3.35 -6.19 -0.12
CA SER A 74 -3.53 -6.77 -1.47
C SER A 74 -4.73 -6.19 -2.22
N GLY A 75 -5.81 -5.84 -1.53
CA GLY A 75 -7.00 -5.25 -2.15
C GLY A 75 -6.76 -3.80 -2.58
N LEU A 76 -6.12 -3.00 -1.73
CA LEU A 76 -5.73 -1.63 -2.01
C LEU A 76 -4.76 -1.57 -3.18
N TRP A 77 -3.71 -2.42 -3.18
CA TRP A 77 -2.77 -2.51 -4.29
C TRP A 77 -3.45 -2.89 -5.60
N ALA A 78 -4.41 -3.82 -5.59
CA ALA A 78 -5.08 -4.23 -6.81
C ALA A 78 -5.93 -3.11 -7.45
N ILE A 79 -6.34 -2.11 -6.67
CA ILE A 79 -7.03 -0.91 -7.16
C ILE A 79 -6.02 0.15 -7.61
N LEU A 80 -4.94 0.36 -6.85
CA LEU A 80 -3.95 1.41 -7.13
C LEU A 80 -2.98 1.05 -8.26
N ALA A 81 -2.54 -0.20 -8.35
CA ALA A 81 -1.51 -0.62 -9.29
C ALA A 81 -1.86 -0.31 -10.76
N PRO A 82 -3.09 -0.57 -11.25
CA PRO A 82 -3.47 -0.22 -12.63
C PRO A 82 -3.42 1.28 -12.95
N ILE A 83 -3.33 2.15 -11.93
CA ILE A 83 -3.29 3.61 -12.07
C ILE A 83 -1.85 4.11 -11.85
N PHE A 84 -1.27 3.83 -10.68
CA PHE A 84 0.02 4.38 -10.27
C PHE A 84 1.21 3.80 -11.03
N VAL A 85 1.17 2.51 -11.38
CA VAL A 85 2.27 1.89 -12.11
C VAL A 85 2.45 2.53 -13.50
N PRO A 86 1.44 2.57 -14.39
CA PRO A 86 1.61 3.19 -15.70
C PRO A 86 1.80 4.71 -15.62
N MET A 87 1.24 5.39 -14.61
CA MET A 87 1.45 6.83 -14.41
C MET A 87 2.91 7.15 -14.13
N LEU A 88 3.52 6.46 -13.16
CA LEU A 88 4.86 6.78 -12.69
C LEU A 88 5.95 6.16 -13.57
N MET A 89 5.63 5.13 -14.35
CA MET A 89 6.49 4.67 -15.44
C MET A 89 6.68 5.76 -16.50
N GLN A 90 5.64 6.53 -16.83
CA GLN A 90 5.78 7.67 -17.77
C GLN A 90 6.67 8.79 -17.20
N VAL A 91 6.72 8.92 -15.87
CA VAL A 91 7.62 9.84 -15.15
C VAL A 91 9.05 9.25 -15.00
N GLY A 92 9.27 8.00 -15.43
CA GLY A 92 10.59 7.36 -15.47
C GLY A 92 10.93 6.47 -14.27
N PHE A 93 9.96 6.05 -13.46
CA PHE A 93 10.18 5.13 -12.33
C PHE A 93 9.96 3.67 -12.72
N HIS A 94 10.83 2.80 -12.20
CA HIS A 94 10.64 1.36 -12.33
C HIS A 94 9.45 0.87 -11.47
N PRO A 95 8.61 -0.07 -11.95
CA PRO A 95 7.47 -0.63 -11.20
C PRO A 95 7.81 -1.10 -9.79
N ALA A 96 9.01 -1.64 -9.59
CA ALA A 96 9.48 -2.07 -8.28
C ALA A 96 9.61 -0.89 -7.28
N ALA A 97 10.09 0.27 -7.71
CA ALA A 97 10.19 1.45 -6.84
C ALA A 97 8.80 1.94 -6.42
N ILE A 98 7.85 1.92 -7.35
CA ILE A 98 6.46 2.29 -7.11
C ILE A 98 5.80 1.32 -6.12
N GLN A 99 6.01 0.01 -6.30
CA GLN A 99 5.51 -1.02 -5.39
C GLN A 99 6.15 -0.90 -4.00
N MET A 100 7.45 -0.61 -3.91
CA MET A 100 8.13 -0.40 -2.63
C MET A 100 7.58 0.81 -1.88
N ALA A 101 7.39 1.94 -2.57
CA ALA A 101 6.75 3.13 -2.01
C ALA A 101 5.35 2.82 -1.46
N TYR A 102 4.54 2.07 -2.23
CA TYR A 102 3.24 1.60 -1.76
C TYR A 102 3.33 0.73 -0.50
N ARG A 103 4.25 -0.24 -0.48
CA ARG A 103 4.43 -1.18 0.65
C ARG A 103 4.83 -0.46 1.94
N ILE A 104 5.67 0.56 1.84
CA ILE A 104 6.07 1.38 2.99
C ILE A 104 4.86 2.12 3.55
N GLY A 105 4.07 2.78 2.69
CA GLY A 105 2.87 3.49 3.13
C GLY A 105 1.85 2.55 3.77
N ASP A 106 1.52 1.46 3.09
CA ASP A 106 0.55 0.45 3.56
C ASP A 106 0.96 -0.18 4.90
N GLY A 107 2.22 -0.60 5.03
CA GLY A 107 2.72 -1.21 6.25
C GLY A 107 2.71 -0.27 7.46
N SER A 108 2.94 1.03 7.23
CA SER A 108 3.13 2.00 8.31
C SER A 108 1.85 2.32 9.09
N THR A 109 0.70 2.43 8.42
CA THR A 109 -0.57 2.81 9.06
C THR A 109 -1.53 1.64 9.29
N SER A 110 -1.20 0.45 8.76
CA SER A 110 -1.94 -0.79 9.00
C SER A 110 -2.21 -1.06 10.48
N MET A 111 -1.28 -0.67 11.36
CA MET A 111 -1.35 -0.92 12.81
C MET A 111 -2.21 0.07 13.60
N ILE A 112 -2.63 1.18 12.99
CA ILE A 112 -3.50 2.20 13.61
C ILE A 112 -4.89 2.26 12.98
N THR A 113 -5.15 1.49 11.91
CA THR A 113 -6.45 1.50 11.24
C THR A 113 -7.54 0.87 12.11
N PRO A 114 -8.59 1.63 12.52
CA PRO A 114 -9.67 1.10 13.34
C PRO A 114 -10.51 0.04 12.61
N LEU A 115 -10.37 -0.04 11.29
CA LEU A 115 -11.07 -0.99 10.42
C LEU A 115 -10.37 -2.35 10.35
N MET A 116 -9.23 -2.53 11.03
CA MET A 116 -8.54 -3.83 11.09
C MET A 116 -9.29 -4.79 12.03
N PRO A 117 -9.74 -5.97 11.56
CA PRO A 117 -10.47 -6.91 12.40
C PRO A 117 -9.71 -7.34 13.66
N TYR A 118 -8.38 -7.45 13.56
CA TYR A 118 -7.50 -7.79 14.69
C TYR A 118 -7.48 -6.73 15.79
N MET A 119 -7.82 -5.48 15.49
CA MET A 119 -7.86 -4.39 16.46
C MET A 119 -8.84 -4.69 17.61
N ILE A 120 -9.98 -5.33 17.31
CA ILE A 120 -10.97 -5.74 18.31
C ILE A 120 -10.47 -6.92 19.15
N VAL A 121 -9.75 -7.86 18.53
CA VAL A 121 -9.16 -9.00 19.23
C VAL A 121 -8.09 -8.53 20.21
N ILE A 122 -7.20 -7.63 19.79
CA ILE A 122 -6.16 -7.04 20.64
C ILE A 122 -6.79 -6.24 21.79
N LEU A 123 -7.84 -5.47 21.51
CA LEU A 123 -8.60 -4.78 22.57
C LEU A 123 -9.21 -5.75 23.58
N GLY A 124 -9.68 -6.92 23.13
CA GLY A 124 -10.14 -8.01 23.99
C GLY A 124 -9.06 -8.45 24.97
N PHE A 125 -7.85 -8.76 24.48
CA PHE A 125 -6.71 -9.11 25.31
C PHE A 125 -6.30 -7.98 26.27
N MET A 126 -6.28 -6.72 25.82
CA MET A 126 -5.99 -5.59 26.70
C MET A 126 -6.98 -5.48 27.86
N ARG A 127 -8.25 -5.81 27.63
CA ARG A 127 -9.33 -5.76 28.63
C ARG A 127 -9.26 -6.89 29.66
N GLU A 128 -8.51 -7.95 29.39
CA GLU A 128 -8.23 -8.98 30.40
C GLU A 128 -7.37 -8.42 31.54
N TRP A 129 -6.46 -7.48 31.25
CA TRP A 129 -5.63 -6.81 32.25
C TRP A 129 -6.25 -5.50 32.77
N ASP A 130 -6.89 -4.71 31.90
CA ASP A 130 -7.49 -3.42 32.26
C ASP A 130 -8.82 -3.20 31.52
N LYS A 131 -9.92 -3.38 32.26
CA LYS A 131 -11.30 -3.34 31.72
C LYS A 131 -11.70 -1.97 31.18
N ASP A 132 -11.05 -0.88 31.60
CA ASP A 132 -11.38 0.48 31.18
C ASP A 132 -10.77 0.85 29.81
N LYS A 133 -9.93 -0.03 29.24
CA LYS A 133 -9.34 0.18 27.91
C LYS A 133 -10.43 0.22 26.83
N LYS A 134 -10.22 1.16 25.90
CA LYS A 134 -11.09 1.45 24.75
C LYS A 134 -10.25 1.42 23.48
N LEU A 135 -10.91 1.35 22.34
CA LEU A 135 -10.26 1.38 21.03
C LEU A 135 -9.29 2.58 20.89
N GLY A 136 -9.68 3.75 21.37
CA GLY A 136 -8.81 4.93 21.37
C GLY A 136 -7.51 4.76 22.16
N HIS A 137 -7.54 4.05 23.29
CA HIS A 137 -6.31 3.76 24.06
C HIS A 137 -5.35 2.88 23.26
N LEU A 138 -5.87 1.87 22.55
CA LEU A 138 -5.06 1.01 21.69
C LEU A 138 -4.44 1.82 20.54
N ILE A 139 -5.24 2.61 19.82
CA ILE A 139 -4.75 3.46 18.72
C ILE A 139 -3.73 4.48 19.20
N SER A 140 -3.98 5.16 20.33
CA SER A 140 -3.03 6.12 20.89
C SER A 140 -1.72 5.44 21.32
N ASN A 141 -1.77 4.22 21.84
CA ASN A 141 -0.58 3.45 22.20
C ASN A 141 0.22 2.99 20.98
N THR A 142 -0.45 2.64 19.87
CA THR A 142 0.21 2.18 18.64
C THR A 142 0.65 3.34 17.74
N LEU A 143 0.07 4.53 17.87
CA LEU A 143 0.39 5.69 17.04
C LEU A 143 1.89 6.08 17.02
N PRO A 144 2.61 6.14 18.15
CA PRO A 144 4.05 6.42 18.13
C PRO A 144 4.84 5.41 17.32
N TYR A 145 4.46 4.13 17.37
CA TYR A 145 5.09 3.07 16.60
C TYR A 145 4.81 3.23 15.09
N ALA A 146 3.60 3.66 14.72
CA ALA A 146 3.24 3.85 13.31
C ALA A 146 4.06 4.99 12.70
N ILE A 147 4.22 6.08 13.46
CA ILE A 147 5.07 7.21 13.07
C ILE A 147 6.53 6.76 12.97
N ALA A 148 7.03 6.02 13.96
CA ALA A 148 8.41 5.53 13.95
C ALA A 148 8.70 4.60 12.76
N VAL A 149 7.79 3.68 12.45
CA VAL A 149 7.90 2.79 11.29
C VAL A 149 7.84 3.58 9.98
N PHE A 150 6.89 4.52 9.84
CA PHE A 150 6.77 5.39 8.68
C PHE A 150 8.05 6.16 8.39
N VAL A 151 8.59 6.84 9.41
CA VAL A 151 9.81 7.63 9.29
C VAL A 151 10.99 6.72 8.99
N THR A 152 11.16 5.62 9.73
CA THR A 152 12.31 4.73 9.57
C THR A 152 12.32 4.07 8.19
N GLN A 153 11.18 3.54 7.72
CA GLN A 153 11.11 2.90 6.40
C GLN A 153 11.28 3.91 5.27
N THR A 154 10.74 5.12 5.43
CA THR A 154 10.95 6.20 4.45
C THR A 154 12.42 6.60 4.39
N LEU A 155 13.11 6.72 5.53
CA LEU A 155 14.54 7.04 5.58
C LEU A 155 15.40 5.92 4.97
N VAL A 156 15.07 4.65 5.22
CA VAL A 156 15.76 3.52 4.59
C VAL A 156 15.57 3.57 3.08
N PHE A 157 14.36 3.80 2.59
CA PHE A 157 14.07 3.88 1.17
C PHE A 157 14.74 5.09 0.50
N LEU A 158 14.79 6.22 1.20
CA LEU A 158 15.54 7.40 0.79
C LEU A 158 17.05 7.13 0.71
N GLY A 159 17.60 6.39 1.68
CA GLY A 159 18.98 5.91 1.65
C GLY A 159 19.25 5.03 0.43
N PHE A 160 18.38 4.08 0.13
CA PHE A 160 18.49 3.24 -1.07
C PHE A 160 18.44 4.07 -2.36
N TYR A 161 17.55 5.07 -2.41
CA TYR A 161 17.40 5.94 -3.57
C TYR A 161 18.66 6.76 -3.86
N TYR A 162 19.23 7.42 -2.85
CA TYR A 162 20.40 8.29 -3.04
C TYR A 162 21.73 7.54 -3.12
N LEU A 163 21.83 6.35 -2.53
CA LEU A 163 23.01 5.48 -2.65
C LEU A 163 22.95 4.59 -3.89
N ASP A 164 21.91 4.73 -4.72
CA ASP A 164 21.66 3.92 -5.92
C ASP A 164 21.75 2.42 -5.65
N ILE A 165 21.24 2.00 -4.48
CA ILE A 165 21.24 0.60 -4.08
C ILE A 165 20.11 -0.09 -4.84
N PRO A 166 20.39 -1.18 -5.57
CA PRO A 166 19.38 -1.88 -6.33
C PRO A 166 18.29 -2.43 -5.39
N LEU A 167 17.03 -2.21 -5.75
CA LEU A 167 15.86 -2.67 -5.01
C LEU A 167 15.70 -4.20 -5.05
N GLY A 168 16.31 -4.83 -6.04
CA GLY A 168 16.39 -6.26 -6.23
C GLY A 168 17.50 -6.60 -7.23
N PRO A 169 17.78 -7.89 -7.48
CA PRO A 169 18.83 -8.29 -8.41
C PRO A 169 18.62 -7.67 -9.80
N GLY A 170 19.48 -6.72 -10.18
CA GLY A 170 19.40 -6.00 -11.45
C GLY A 170 18.23 -5.00 -11.57
N ILE A 171 17.63 -4.56 -10.46
CA ILE A 171 16.48 -3.64 -10.47
C ILE A 171 16.86 -2.32 -9.79
N GLY A 172 16.96 -1.25 -10.59
CA GLY A 172 17.13 0.12 -10.12
C GLY A 172 15.82 0.83 -9.77
N PHE A 173 15.92 2.12 -9.44
CA PHE A 173 14.78 2.99 -9.16
C PHE A 173 14.13 3.58 -10.41
N HIS A 174 14.93 3.79 -11.46
CA HIS A 174 14.52 4.40 -12.71
C HIS A 174 14.40 3.35 -13.82
N LEU A 175 13.61 3.65 -14.85
CA LEU A 175 13.62 2.89 -16.10
C LEU A 175 14.92 3.23 -16.85
N GLU A 176 15.67 2.21 -17.26
CA GLU A 176 16.82 2.35 -18.17
C GLU A 176 16.38 2.79 -19.57
#